data_AF-A0A3D5KM34-F1
#
_entry.id   AF-A0A3D5KM34-F1
#
_cell.length_a   1.000
_cell.length_b   1.000
_cell.length_c   1.000
_cell.angle_alpha   90.00
_cell.angle_beta   90.00
_cell.angle_gamma   90.00
#
_symmetry.space_group_name_H-M   'P 1'
#
loop_
_entity.id
_entity.type
_entity.pdbx_description
1 polymer ?
#
loop_
_entity_poly.entity_id
_entity_poly.type
_entity_poly.pdbx_seq_one_letter_code
_entity_poly.pdbx_strand_id
1 'polypeptide(L)'
;MSQEKNVVFEIPKFILPFSEKVDASVRSDKDVATEMAAIFALAEMDREKSGRILSRHLSEKINFIAKIGYPFWLYSLLDKVALFDGLNLSEHVLSYAKIENVKHFLDGLKSSSKNRENFEYFLVEHDQYFAKTDAKTNLNLKGLITQSGMLSEFGNYRKEVTKATDQFANIGLLASPINQSKLFSTTQEIAHLHATLEKEITDLNTSIELLGECSLQFHNKLHDEIEAVKQEFALNIKAEEAAVAPIVKGIREGYDLKTTSLARSFEANQVPLQAEKLKLTKYKNELSKEIEQYCDNAKKVVSGDEKAKPIWKSKIKEAKYKLSETERRLKSNEKELRELEARRASEVLQLKSTKESEIKDARKNIVELEASRDAKILVAKQEMEKLASETKLISDQISKLVK
;
A
#
# COMPACT_ATOMS: atom_id res chain seq x y z
N MET A 1 -23.62 -24.45 56.72
CA MET A 1 -24.15 -25.63 56.01
C MET A 1 -25.65 -25.42 55.81
N SER A 2 -26.03 -24.80 54.69
CA SER A 2 -27.44 -24.68 54.29
C SER A 2 -27.69 -25.67 53.18
N GLN A 3 -28.62 -26.60 53.42
CA GLN A 3 -29.09 -27.56 52.44
C GLN A 3 -29.89 -26.81 51.36
N GLU A 4 -29.34 -26.73 50.15
CA GLU A 4 -30.12 -26.37 48.96
C GLU A 4 -31.15 -27.47 48.72
N LYS A 5 -32.43 -27.12 48.88
CA LYS A 5 -33.55 -27.94 48.42
C LYS A 5 -33.46 -27.99 46.89
N ASN A 6 -33.04 -29.14 46.35
CA ASN A 6 -33.21 -29.48 44.95
C ASN A 6 -34.71 -29.51 44.62
N VAL A 7 -35.25 -28.38 44.16
CA VAL A 7 -36.56 -28.32 43.52
C VAL A 7 -36.37 -28.95 42.13
N VAL A 8 -36.76 -30.21 41.98
CA VAL A 8 -36.87 -30.86 40.67
C VAL A 8 -38.09 -30.28 39.99
N PHE A 9 -37.88 -29.32 39.09
CA PHE A 9 -38.95 -28.84 38.22
C PHE A 9 -39.35 -29.97 37.26
N GLU A 10 -40.64 -30.33 37.25
CA GLU A 10 -41.16 -31.30 36.30
C GLU A 10 -41.12 -30.71 34.89
N ILE A 11 -40.33 -31.34 34.00
CA ILE A 11 -40.16 -30.87 32.63
C ILE A 11 -41.46 -31.15 31.86
N PRO A 12 -42.11 -30.12 31.28
CA PRO A 12 -43.33 -30.33 30.50
C PRO A 12 -43.08 -31.29 29.35
N LYS A 13 -43.91 -32.33 29.25
CA LYS A 13 -43.87 -33.31 28.16
C LYS A 13 -44.98 -33.03 27.16
N PHE A 14 -44.63 -33.14 25.90
CA PHE A 14 -45.50 -32.87 24.76
C PHE A 14 -45.38 -34.01 23.77
N ILE A 15 -46.47 -34.32 23.09
CA ILE A 15 -46.49 -35.36 22.07
C ILE A 15 -46.75 -34.69 20.73
N LEU A 16 -45.83 -34.95 19.80
CA LEU A 16 -45.98 -34.57 18.41
C LEU A 16 -46.89 -35.57 17.72
N PRO A 17 -47.77 -35.12 16.80
CA PRO A 17 -48.54 -36.03 15.97
C PRO A 17 -47.62 -36.88 15.10
N PHE A 18 -48.14 -38.00 14.60
CA PHE A 18 -47.41 -38.83 13.66
C PHE A 18 -47.09 -38.02 12.39
N SER A 19 -45.81 -38.00 12.01
CA SER A 19 -45.33 -37.27 10.83
C SER A 19 -45.52 -38.13 9.59
N GLU A 20 -46.47 -37.76 8.73
CA GLU A 20 -46.54 -38.24 7.34
C GLU A 20 -46.06 -37.14 6.38
N LYS A 21 -45.25 -37.49 5.39
CA LYS A 21 -45.00 -36.63 4.22
C LYS A 21 -46.26 -36.60 3.34
N VAL A 22 -47.26 -35.83 3.74
CA VAL A 22 -48.51 -35.67 2.98
C VAL A 22 -48.82 -34.20 2.84
N ASP A 23 -49.23 -33.81 1.63
CA ASP A 23 -49.76 -32.47 1.34
C ASP A 23 -50.81 -32.08 2.38
N ALA A 24 -50.72 -30.85 2.91
CA ALA A 24 -51.57 -30.37 3.99
C ALA A 24 -53.08 -30.43 3.68
N SER A 25 -53.46 -30.61 2.41
CA SER A 25 -54.84 -30.76 1.93
C SER A 25 -55.44 -32.17 2.11
N VAL A 26 -54.66 -33.18 2.54
CA VAL A 26 -55.11 -34.59 2.66
C VAL A 26 -54.92 -35.14 4.09
N ARG A 27 -54.79 -34.27 5.10
CA ARG A 27 -54.77 -34.72 6.50
C ARG A 27 -56.20 -34.97 6.98
N SER A 28 -56.69 -36.19 6.80
CA SER A 28 -57.86 -36.69 7.55
C SER A 28 -57.42 -37.16 8.93
N ASP A 29 -58.23 -36.98 9.97
CA ASP A 29 -58.11 -37.68 11.25
C ASP A 29 -58.18 -39.19 10.99
N LYS A 30 -57.04 -39.81 10.70
CA LYS A 30 -56.96 -41.25 10.50
C LYS A 30 -57.14 -41.89 11.88
N ASP A 31 -58.19 -42.69 12.00
CA ASP A 31 -58.43 -43.55 13.15
C ASP A 31 -57.19 -44.41 13.44
N VAL A 32 -56.81 -44.54 14.70
CA VAL A 32 -55.65 -45.33 15.17
C VAL A 32 -55.70 -46.77 14.64
N ALA A 33 -56.92 -47.32 14.49
CA ALA A 33 -57.12 -48.63 13.88
C ALA A 33 -56.66 -48.71 12.42
N THR A 34 -56.80 -47.62 11.67
CA THR A 34 -56.35 -47.51 10.27
C THR A 34 -54.82 -47.44 10.18
N GLU A 35 -54.17 -46.67 11.07
CA GLU A 35 -52.70 -46.63 11.19
C GLU A 35 -52.14 -48.03 11.53
N MET A 36 -52.73 -48.70 12.52
CA MET A 36 -52.32 -50.06 12.92
C MET A 36 -52.55 -51.10 11.81
N ALA A 37 -53.71 -51.06 11.14
CA ALA A 37 -54.01 -51.97 10.03
C ALA A 37 -53.05 -51.78 8.86
N ALA A 38 -52.69 -50.54 8.54
CA ALA A 38 -51.70 -50.23 7.50
C ALA A 38 -50.31 -50.75 7.88
N ILE A 39 -49.84 -50.51 9.11
CA ILE A 39 -48.55 -51.04 9.60
C ILE A 39 -48.54 -52.57 9.57
N PHE A 40 -49.61 -53.21 10.04
CA PHE A 40 -49.75 -54.67 10.01
C PHE A 40 -49.68 -55.20 8.57
N ALA A 41 -50.44 -54.60 7.65
CA ALA A 41 -50.46 -55.01 6.25
C ALA A 41 -49.08 -54.84 5.59
N LEU A 42 -48.39 -53.72 5.83
CA LEU A 42 -47.03 -53.50 5.32
C LEU A 42 -46.04 -54.54 5.85
N ALA A 43 -46.08 -54.83 7.15
CA ALA A 43 -45.21 -55.84 7.76
C ALA A 43 -45.47 -57.25 7.18
N GLU A 44 -46.73 -57.62 6.97
CA GLU A 44 -47.12 -58.89 6.33
C GLU A 44 -46.70 -58.94 4.85
N MET A 45 -46.80 -57.83 4.11
CA MET A 45 -46.37 -57.77 2.71
C MET A 45 -44.86 -57.94 2.54
N ASP A 46 -44.04 -57.36 3.42
CA ASP A 46 -42.58 -57.53 3.37
C ASP A 46 -42.15 -58.94 3.85
N ARG A 47 -42.96 -59.60 4.70
CA ARG A 47 -42.81 -61.02 5.04
C ARG A 47 -42.97 -61.93 3.82
N GLU A 48 -43.92 -61.65 2.93
CA GLU A 48 -44.10 -62.44 1.71
C GLU A 48 -42.89 -62.35 0.76
N LYS A 49 -42.15 -61.23 0.75
CA LYS A 49 -40.98 -61.04 -0.12
C LYS A 49 -39.71 -61.75 0.36
N SER A 50 -39.61 -62.12 1.63
CA SER A 50 -38.42 -62.77 2.21
C SER A 50 -38.44 -64.31 2.07
N GLY A 51 -39.51 -64.89 1.53
CA GLY A 51 -39.67 -66.32 1.30
C GLY A 51 -39.07 -66.84 -0.01
N ARG A 52 -37.75 -66.72 -0.22
CA ARG A 52 -37.07 -67.54 -1.25
C ARG A 52 -36.67 -68.88 -0.67
N ILE A 53 -37.45 -69.89 -1.05
CA ILE A 53 -37.07 -71.30 -1.31
C ILE A 53 -35.75 -71.70 -0.64
N LEU A 54 -35.76 -72.07 0.65
CA LEU A 54 -34.92 -73.12 1.29
C LEU A 54 -34.77 -72.98 2.81
N SER A 55 -35.17 -71.87 3.44
CA SER A 55 -35.21 -71.78 4.91
C SER A 55 -36.65 -71.80 5.41
N ARG A 56 -37.14 -72.97 5.87
CA ARG A 56 -38.28 -73.06 6.80
C ARG A 56 -37.85 -72.46 8.14
N HIS A 57 -37.73 -71.14 8.22
CA HIS A 57 -37.78 -70.49 9.52
C HIS A 57 -39.20 -70.60 10.04
N LEU A 58 -39.34 -70.93 11.34
CA LEU A 58 -40.62 -70.93 12.06
C LEU A 58 -41.41 -69.68 11.68
N SER A 59 -42.72 -69.83 11.44
CA SER A 59 -43.59 -68.70 11.08
C SER A 59 -43.43 -67.60 12.13
N GLU A 60 -42.71 -66.54 11.80
CA GLU A 60 -42.67 -65.34 12.63
C GLU A 60 -44.10 -64.80 12.68
N LYS A 61 -44.65 -64.70 13.90
CA LYS A 61 -45.98 -64.17 14.15
C LYS A 61 -45.81 -62.76 14.69
N ILE A 62 -46.50 -61.79 14.09
CA ILE A 62 -46.62 -60.46 14.68
C ILE A 62 -47.50 -60.61 15.93
N ASN A 63 -46.87 -60.65 17.11
CA ASN A 63 -47.56 -60.85 18.37
C ASN A 63 -48.23 -59.57 18.88
N PHE A 64 -47.68 -58.41 18.55
CA PHE A 64 -48.25 -57.11 18.87
C PHE A 64 -47.66 -56.02 17.96
N ILE A 65 -48.37 -54.89 17.85
CA ILE A 65 -47.86 -53.64 17.29
C ILE A 65 -47.88 -52.63 18.44
N ALA A 66 -46.75 -51.97 18.66
CA ALA A 66 -46.62 -50.94 19.70
C ALA A 66 -46.29 -49.59 19.07
N LYS A 67 -46.92 -48.54 19.59
CA LYS A 67 -46.58 -47.15 19.29
C LYS A 67 -45.62 -46.64 20.36
N ILE A 68 -44.44 -46.22 19.94
CA ILE A 68 -43.39 -45.73 20.83
C ILE A 68 -43.00 -44.32 20.37
N GLY A 69 -42.94 -43.38 21.30
CA GLY A 69 -42.53 -42.01 21.02
C GLY A 69 -41.02 -41.86 20.91
N TYR A 70 -40.59 -41.14 19.87
CA TYR A 70 -39.20 -40.72 19.69
C TYR A 70 -38.89 -39.53 20.62
N PRO A 71 -37.81 -39.57 21.42
CA PRO A 71 -37.50 -38.50 22.36
C PRO A 71 -36.84 -37.33 21.62
N PHE A 72 -37.45 -36.15 21.71
CA PHE A 72 -36.82 -34.88 21.35
C PHE A 72 -36.70 -33.99 22.57
N TRP A 73 -35.65 -33.19 22.61
CA TRP A 73 -35.45 -32.15 23.61
C TRP A 73 -35.49 -30.78 22.94
N LEU A 74 -36.32 -29.90 23.48
CA LEU A 74 -36.31 -28.47 23.16
C LEU A 74 -35.60 -27.73 24.28
N TYR A 75 -34.62 -26.92 23.91
CA TYR A 75 -33.83 -26.18 24.88
C TYR A 75 -33.61 -24.74 24.40
N SER A 76 -33.68 -23.78 25.32
CA SER A 76 -33.39 -22.39 24.99
C SER A 76 -31.88 -22.22 24.82
N LEU A 77 -31.44 -21.75 23.66
CA LEU A 77 -30.05 -21.50 23.34
C LEU A 77 -29.91 -20.09 22.79
N LEU A 78 -29.27 -19.21 23.56
CA LEU A 78 -29.22 -17.76 23.29
C LEU A 78 -30.65 -17.21 23.14
N ASP A 79 -30.95 -16.55 22.03
CA ASP A 79 -32.25 -16.00 21.65
C ASP A 79 -33.14 -16.99 20.87
N LYS A 80 -32.69 -18.24 20.70
CA LYS A 80 -33.34 -19.26 19.86
C LYS A 80 -33.70 -20.51 20.65
N VAL A 81 -34.49 -21.38 20.02
CA VAL A 81 -34.80 -22.71 20.54
C VAL A 81 -34.00 -23.73 19.73
N ALA A 82 -33.14 -24.47 20.42
CA ALA A 82 -32.40 -25.59 19.86
C ALA A 82 -33.20 -26.88 20.00
N LEU A 83 -33.14 -27.70 18.96
CA LEU A 83 -33.77 -29.01 18.91
C LEU A 83 -32.69 -30.09 18.98
N PHE A 84 -32.82 -30.96 19.98
CA PHE A 84 -31.91 -32.08 20.18
C PHE A 84 -32.64 -33.41 20.00
N ASP A 85 -32.00 -34.30 19.26
CA ASP A 85 -32.31 -35.70 19.15
C ASP A 85 -31.99 -36.41 20.47
N GLY A 86 -33.03 -36.86 21.18
CA GLY A 86 -32.89 -37.53 22.47
C GLY A 86 -32.20 -38.89 22.39
N LEU A 87 -32.18 -39.55 21.21
CA LEU A 87 -31.43 -40.78 21.00
C LEU A 87 -29.95 -40.52 20.67
N ASN A 88 -29.55 -39.27 20.51
CA ASN A 88 -28.18 -38.87 20.23
C ASN A 88 -27.61 -39.50 18.95
N LEU A 89 -28.44 -39.68 17.92
CA LEU A 89 -28.05 -40.18 16.59
C LEU A 89 -27.59 -39.03 15.69
N SER A 90 -28.08 -37.82 15.95
CA SER A 90 -27.68 -36.60 15.26
C SER A 90 -26.39 -36.02 15.83
N GLU A 91 -25.60 -35.38 15.00
CA GLU A 91 -24.37 -34.68 15.39
C GLU A 91 -24.16 -33.46 14.49
N HIS A 92 -23.72 -32.36 15.06
CA HIS A 92 -23.33 -31.17 14.31
C HIS A 92 -21.98 -30.66 14.76
N VAL A 93 -21.10 -30.36 13.81
CA VAL A 93 -19.78 -29.77 14.08
C VAL A 93 -19.83 -28.29 13.75
N LEU A 94 -19.66 -27.47 14.79
CA LEU A 94 -19.50 -26.03 14.64
C LEU A 94 -18.01 -25.71 14.47
N SER A 95 -17.62 -25.24 13.30
CA SER A 95 -16.25 -24.82 13.00
C SER A 95 -16.12 -23.31 13.13
N TYR A 96 -15.10 -22.84 13.84
CA TYR A 96 -14.82 -21.42 14.03
C TYR A 96 -13.32 -21.14 13.92
N ALA A 97 -12.96 -19.90 13.56
CA ALA A 97 -11.57 -19.46 13.52
C ALA A 97 -11.04 -19.28 14.94
N LYS A 98 -9.87 -19.85 15.23
CA LYS A 98 -9.17 -19.59 16.49
C LYS A 98 -8.26 -18.39 16.31
N ILE A 99 -8.52 -17.33 17.06
CA ILE A 99 -7.72 -16.10 17.03
C ILE A 99 -6.73 -16.15 18.20
N GLU A 100 -5.46 -15.88 17.91
CA GLU A 100 -4.44 -15.81 18.96
C GLU A 100 -4.63 -14.54 19.79
N ASN A 101 -4.72 -14.73 21.11
CA ASN A 101 -4.76 -13.76 22.20
C ASN A 101 -4.99 -12.28 21.82
N VAL A 102 -6.21 -11.96 21.34
CA VAL A 102 -6.63 -10.60 20.97
C VAL A 102 -6.40 -9.60 22.11
N LYS A 103 -6.65 -10.03 23.36
CA LYS A 103 -6.48 -9.17 24.53
C LYS A 103 -5.02 -8.75 24.71
N HIS A 104 -4.07 -9.67 24.57
CA HIS A 104 -2.64 -9.34 24.66
C HIS A 104 -2.22 -8.35 23.58
N PHE A 105 -2.69 -8.53 22.34
CA PHE A 105 -2.46 -7.57 21.27
C PHE A 105 -2.98 -6.17 21.63
N LEU A 106 -4.24 -6.08 22.09
CA LEU A 106 -4.86 -4.81 22.47
C LEU A 106 -4.15 -4.13 23.65
N ASP A 107 -3.77 -4.89 24.67
CA ASP A 107 -3.03 -4.37 25.83
C ASP A 107 -1.62 -3.88 25.42
N GLY A 108 -0.96 -4.61 24.51
CA GLY A 108 0.31 -4.21 23.89
C GLY A 108 0.17 -2.89 23.13
N LEU A 109 -0.85 -2.77 22.28
CA LEU A 109 -1.16 -1.55 21.52
C LEU A 109 -1.43 -0.34 22.44
N LYS A 110 -2.20 -0.52 23.51
CA LYS A 110 -2.44 0.54 24.51
C LYS A 110 -1.17 0.97 25.22
N SER A 111 -0.22 0.06 25.41
CA SER A 111 1.04 0.37 26.07
C SER A 111 2.01 1.11 25.14
N SER A 112 2.01 0.77 23.85
CA SER A 112 2.90 1.35 22.84
C SER A 112 2.44 2.72 22.36
N SER A 113 1.14 3.03 22.42
CA SER A 113 0.54 4.31 21.97
C SER A 113 1.08 5.58 22.64
N LYS A 114 1.75 5.45 23.79
CA LYS A 114 2.30 6.59 24.54
C LYS A 114 3.49 7.25 23.84
N ASN A 115 4.25 6.47 23.06
CA ASN A 115 5.47 6.94 22.44
C ASN A 115 5.57 6.49 20.98
N ARG A 116 6.07 7.38 20.10
CA ARG A 116 6.15 7.14 18.66
C ARG A 116 7.04 5.94 18.35
N GLU A 117 8.23 5.88 18.91
CA GLU A 117 9.17 4.77 18.63
C GLU A 117 8.62 3.42 19.13
N ASN A 118 7.91 3.42 20.25
CA ASN A 118 7.28 2.20 20.77
C ASN A 118 6.12 1.76 19.87
N PHE A 119 5.32 2.70 19.37
CA PHE A 119 4.22 2.40 18.48
C PHE A 119 4.72 1.86 17.13
N GLU A 120 5.75 2.46 16.55
CA GLU A 120 6.40 1.94 15.33
C GLU A 120 6.99 0.55 15.53
N TYR A 121 7.70 0.34 16.64
CA TYR A 121 8.23 -0.98 16.98
C TYR A 121 7.09 -2.01 17.10
N PHE A 122 5.99 -1.64 17.77
CA PHE A 122 4.82 -2.49 17.90
C PHE A 122 4.21 -2.87 16.54
N LEU A 123 4.06 -1.92 15.62
CA LEU A 123 3.54 -2.17 14.28
C LEU A 123 4.40 -3.14 13.49
N VAL A 124 5.73 -2.97 13.52
CA VAL A 124 6.68 -3.85 12.85
C VAL A 124 6.66 -5.25 13.46
N GLU A 125 6.67 -5.36 14.79
CA GLU A 125 6.66 -6.65 15.49
C GLU A 125 5.38 -7.45 15.22
N HIS A 126 4.27 -6.78 14.96
CA HIS A 126 2.95 -7.41 14.80
C HIS A 126 2.41 -7.35 13.36
N ASP A 127 3.25 -7.06 12.36
CA ASP A 127 2.87 -6.93 10.95
C ASP A 127 2.20 -8.20 10.37
N GLN A 128 2.51 -9.36 10.93
CA GLN A 128 2.00 -10.68 10.55
C GLN A 128 1.13 -11.35 11.63
N TYR A 129 0.84 -10.64 12.73
CA TYR A 129 0.19 -11.24 13.90
C TYR A 129 -1.14 -11.91 13.57
N PHE A 130 -1.95 -11.27 12.71
CA PHE A 130 -3.25 -11.79 12.31
C PHE A 130 -3.25 -12.50 10.95
N ALA A 131 -2.10 -12.56 10.27
CA ALA A 131 -2.00 -13.10 8.91
C ALA A 131 -2.13 -14.64 8.81
N LYS A 132 -1.94 -15.38 9.91
CA LYS A 132 -1.84 -16.85 9.94
C LYS A 132 -3.02 -17.57 10.60
N THR A 133 -4.22 -16.99 10.54
CA THR A 133 -5.41 -17.47 11.24
C THR A 133 -6.22 -18.53 10.47
N ASP A 134 -5.52 -19.47 9.81
CA ASP A 134 -6.18 -20.62 9.14
C ASP A 134 -6.56 -21.75 10.11
N ALA A 135 -6.14 -21.65 11.38
CA ALA A 135 -6.42 -22.65 12.40
C ALA A 135 -7.92 -22.63 12.78
N LYS A 136 -8.68 -23.55 12.19
CA LYS A 136 -10.07 -23.81 12.58
C LYS A 136 -10.12 -24.72 13.81
N THR A 137 -10.95 -24.35 14.77
CA THR A 137 -11.32 -25.21 15.89
C THR A 137 -12.74 -25.72 15.68
N ASN A 138 -13.00 -26.95 16.12
CA ASN A 138 -14.28 -27.62 15.97
C ASN A 138 -14.90 -27.88 17.34
N LEU A 139 -16.12 -27.41 17.54
CA LEU A 139 -16.97 -27.79 18.65
C LEU A 139 -17.97 -28.84 18.17
N ASN A 140 -17.93 -30.02 18.77
CA ASN A 140 -18.80 -31.13 18.38
C ASN A 140 -20.05 -31.17 19.27
N LEU A 141 -21.21 -30.95 18.66
CA LEU A 141 -22.50 -30.82 19.32
C LEU A 141 -23.34 -32.07 19.05
N LYS A 142 -23.26 -33.03 19.98
CA LYS A 142 -24.02 -34.27 19.90
C LYS A 142 -25.51 -34.04 20.15
N GLY A 143 -26.33 -34.75 19.40
CA GLY A 143 -27.79 -34.63 19.43
C GLY A 143 -28.34 -33.39 18.75
N LEU A 144 -27.53 -32.36 18.44
CA LEU A 144 -28.05 -31.13 17.84
C LEU A 144 -28.54 -31.37 16.41
N ILE A 145 -29.79 -30.97 16.14
CA ILE A 145 -30.41 -31.08 14.82
C ILE A 145 -30.30 -29.73 14.11
N THR A 146 -29.63 -29.73 12.95
CA THR A 146 -29.44 -28.51 12.13
C THR A 146 -29.96 -28.66 10.70
N GLN A 147 -30.47 -29.84 10.33
CA GLN A 147 -31.00 -30.09 8.99
C GLN A 147 -32.25 -29.24 8.75
N SER A 148 -32.19 -28.34 7.77
CA SER A 148 -33.24 -27.35 7.49
C SER A 148 -34.62 -27.98 7.21
N GLY A 149 -34.66 -29.10 6.49
CA GLY A 149 -35.89 -29.85 6.23
C GLY A 149 -36.56 -30.34 7.50
N MET A 150 -35.77 -30.91 8.42
CA MET A 150 -36.27 -31.40 9.72
C MET A 150 -36.76 -30.24 10.58
N LEU A 151 -35.99 -29.15 10.68
CA LEU A 151 -36.38 -27.97 11.46
C LEU A 151 -37.66 -27.31 10.93
N SER A 152 -37.83 -27.27 9.60
CA SER A 152 -39.05 -26.74 8.96
C SER A 152 -40.26 -27.62 9.24
N GLU A 153 -40.13 -28.94 9.06
CA GLU A 153 -41.18 -29.91 9.36
C GLU A 153 -41.56 -29.86 10.85
N PHE A 154 -40.58 -29.86 11.75
CA PHE A 154 -40.79 -29.72 13.19
C PHE A 154 -41.54 -28.43 13.54
N GLY A 155 -41.20 -27.32 12.88
CA GLY A 155 -41.91 -26.05 13.04
C GLY A 155 -43.40 -26.11 12.67
N ASN A 156 -43.76 -26.94 11.69
CA ASN A 156 -45.15 -27.20 11.32
C ASN A 156 -45.84 -28.05 12.39
N TYR A 157 -45.25 -29.18 12.77
CA TYR A 157 -45.82 -30.10 13.78
C TYR A 157 -45.97 -29.48 15.16
N ARG A 158 -45.08 -28.54 15.52
CA ARG A 158 -45.17 -27.81 16.80
C ARG A 158 -46.52 -27.13 17.01
N LYS A 159 -47.16 -26.66 15.94
CA LYS A 159 -48.47 -25.97 16.01
C LYS A 159 -49.61 -26.91 16.39
N GLU A 160 -49.42 -28.21 16.21
CA GLU A 160 -50.39 -29.28 16.45
C GLU A 160 -50.06 -30.08 17.73
N VAL A 161 -49.09 -29.62 18.52
CA VAL A 161 -48.65 -30.30 19.73
C VAL A 161 -49.77 -30.31 20.78
N THR A 162 -49.99 -31.49 21.38
CA THR A 162 -50.86 -31.64 22.55
C THR A 162 -50.02 -31.92 23.79
N LYS A 163 -50.45 -31.37 24.94
CA LYS A 163 -49.82 -31.66 26.23
C LYS A 163 -49.96 -33.15 26.50
N ALA A 164 -48.90 -33.81 26.96
CA ALA A 164 -48.98 -35.20 27.39
C ALA A 164 -49.88 -35.25 28.64
N THR A 165 -51.17 -35.56 28.44
CA THR A 165 -52.16 -35.87 29.48
C THR A 165 -52.25 -37.39 29.65
N ASP A 166 -53.04 -37.84 30.64
CA ASP A 166 -53.25 -39.27 30.93
C ASP A 166 -53.74 -40.10 29.72
N GLN A 167 -54.30 -39.47 28.67
CA GLN A 167 -54.69 -40.14 27.42
C GLN A 167 -53.51 -40.77 26.67
N PHE A 168 -52.28 -40.33 26.92
CA PHE A 168 -51.08 -40.89 26.32
C PHE A 168 -50.26 -41.76 27.28
N ALA A 169 -50.82 -42.13 28.45
CA ALA A 169 -50.17 -43.01 29.42
C ALA A 169 -49.75 -44.37 28.85
N ASN A 170 -50.34 -44.79 27.73
CA ASN A 170 -50.06 -46.06 27.05
C ASN A 170 -49.02 -45.97 25.91
N ILE A 171 -48.52 -44.78 25.56
CA ILE A 171 -47.43 -44.63 24.58
C ILE A 171 -46.10 -44.68 25.35
N GLY A 172 -45.34 -45.76 25.15
CA GLY A 172 -43.98 -45.84 25.67
C GLY A 172 -43.09 -44.78 25.02
N LEU A 173 -42.17 -44.18 25.78
CA LEU A 173 -41.11 -43.33 25.23
C LEU A 173 -39.81 -44.13 25.17
N LEU A 174 -39.05 -44.02 24.07
CA LEU A 174 -37.70 -44.57 24.07
C LEU A 174 -36.86 -43.85 25.13
N ALA A 175 -36.01 -44.62 25.82
CA ALA A 175 -35.10 -44.07 26.81
C ALA A 175 -34.10 -43.14 26.12
N SER A 176 -34.05 -41.89 26.58
CA SER A 176 -33.13 -40.86 26.06
C SER A 176 -31.74 -41.01 26.71
N PRO A 177 -30.68 -41.38 25.98
CA PRO A 177 -29.28 -41.34 26.47
C PRO A 177 -28.80 -39.91 26.81
N ILE A 178 -29.45 -38.89 26.26
CA ILE A 178 -29.26 -37.49 26.64
C ILE A 178 -30.17 -37.20 27.84
N ASN A 179 -29.59 -36.59 28.88
CA ASN A 179 -30.33 -36.10 30.03
C ASN A 179 -30.22 -34.57 30.12
N GLN A 180 -31.04 -33.97 30.99
CA GLN A 180 -31.07 -32.52 31.19
C GLN A 180 -29.69 -31.93 31.53
N SER A 181 -28.89 -32.62 32.35
CA SER A 181 -27.55 -32.16 32.74
C SER A 181 -26.60 -32.06 31.55
N LYS A 182 -26.62 -33.04 30.63
CA LYS A 182 -25.80 -33.01 29.39
C LYS A 182 -26.25 -31.90 28.43
N LEU A 183 -27.55 -31.64 28.33
CA LEU A 183 -28.07 -30.53 27.52
C LEU A 183 -27.68 -29.18 28.10
N PHE A 184 -27.81 -29.04 29.43
CA PHE A 184 -27.40 -27.85 30.15
C PHE A 184 -25.90 -27.57 29.94
N SER A 185 -25.03 -28.58 30.08
CA SER A 185 -23.60 -28.38 29.85
C SER A 185 -23.27 -28.00 28.40
N THR A 186 -23.89 -28.67 27.42
CA THR A 186 -23.68 -28.38 25.98
C THR A 186 -24.12 -26.97 25.63
N THR A 187 -25.28 -26.54 26.13
CA THR A 187 -25.82 -25.20 25.87
C THR A 187 -25.02 -24.11 26.58
N GLN A 188 -24.50 -24.38 27.79
CA GLN A 188 -23.54 -23.50 28.46
C GLN A 188 -22.23 -23.36 27.68
N GLU A 189 -21.71 -24.45 27.12
CA GLU A 189 -20.49 -24.42 26.30
C GLU A 189 -20.67 -23.56 25.05
N ILE A 190 -21.80 -23.71 24.34
CA ILE A 190 -22.12 -22.86 23.19
C ILE A 190 -22.28 -21.39 23.62
N ALA A 191 -23.01 -21.13 24.71
CA ALA A 191 -23.22 -19.77 25.19
C ALA A 191 -21.90 -19.10 25.62
N HIS A 192 -20.99 -19.85 26.26
CA HIS A 192 -19.67 -19.38 26.64
C HIS A 192 -18.78 -19.12 25.42
N LEU A 193 -18.81 -19.99 24.42
CA LEU A 193 -18.11 -19.78 23.16
C LEU A 193 -18.62 -18.52 22.44
N HIS A 194 -19.94 -18.34 22.36
CA HIS A 194 -20.55 -17.15 21.78
C HIS A 194 -20.08 -15.86 22.47
N ALA A 195 -20.18 -15.81 23.81
CA ALA A 195 -19.75 -14.65 24.58
C ALA A 195 -18.24 -14.37 24.43
N THR A 196 -17.42 -15.42 24.33
CA THR A 196 -15.97 -15.28 24.08
C THR A 196 -15.72 -14.67 22.70
N LEU A 197 -16.36 -15.18 21.65
CA LEU A 197 -16.21 -14.67 20.29
C LEU A 197 -16.72 -13.23 20.14
N GLU A 198 -17.87 -12.88 20.75
CA GLU A 198 -18.37 -11.50 20.75
C GLU A 198 -17.39 -10.53 21.42
N LYS A 199 -16.79 -10.96 22.53
CA LYS A 199 -15.77 -10.19 23.21
C LYS A 199 -14.51 -10.02 22.35
N GLU A 200 -14.04 -11.08 21.70
CA GLU A 200 -12.89 -11.01 20.78
C GLU A 200 -13.17 -10.09 19.60
N ILE A 201 -14.36 -10.14 19.00
CA ILE A 201 -14.77 -9.21 17.93
C ILE A 201 -14.77 -7.77 18.44
N THR A 202 -15.26 -7.53 19.65
CA THR A 202 -15.27 -6.20 20.26
C THR A 202 -13.84 -5.69 20.49
N ASP A 203 -12.97 -6.53 21.06
CA ASP A 203 -11.57 -6.20 21.32
C ASP A 203 -10.82 -5.92 19.99
N LEU A 204 -11.08 -6.69 18.93
CA LEU A 204 -10.52 -6.48 17.59
C LEU A 204 -10.97 -5.15 16.95
N ASN A 205 -12.26 -4.81 17.06
CA ASN A 205 -12.75 -3.52 16.56
C ASN A 205 -12.13 -2.36 17.34
N THR A 206 -12.01 -2.49 18.66
CA THR A 206 -11.30 -1.50 19.51
C THR A 206 -9.83 -1.38 19.09
N SER A 207 -9.18 -2.48 18.70
CA SER A 207 -7.82 -2.43 18.15
C SER A 207 -7.72 -1.64 16.85
N ILE A 208 -8.65 -1.81 15.90
CA ILE A 208 -8.68 -1.01 14.66
C ILE A 208 -8.83 0.48 14.96
N GLU A 209 -9.79 0.83 15.83
CA GLU A 209 -10.03 2.23 16.23
C GLU A 209 -8.77 2.84 16.85
N LEU A 210 -8.18 2.14 17.83
CA LEU A 210 -6.98 2.62 18.52
C LEU A 210 -5.75 2.72 17.58
N LEU A 211 -5.58 1.78 16.66
CA LEU A 211 -4.55 1.84 15.61
C LEU A 211 -4.70 3.10 14.76
N GLY A 212 -5.92 3.39 14.31
CA GLY A 212 -6.24 4.58 13.51
C GLY A 212 -6.00 5.88 14.28
N GLU A 213 -6.46 5.95 15.54
CA GLU A 213 -6.26 7.11 16.42
C GLU A 213 -4.77 7.40 16.66
N CYS A 214 -4.00 6.36 17.03
CA CYS A 214 -2.56 6.50 17.28
C CYS A 214 -1.81 6.92 16.02
N SER A 215 -2.11 6.29 14.88
CA SER A 215 -1.49 6.63 13.60
C SER A 215 -1.77 8.07 13.21
N LEU A 216 -3.02 8.53 13.32
CA LEU A 216 -3.39 9.92 13.04
C LEU A 216 -2.68 10.90 14.00
N GLN A 217 -2.61 10.57 15.29
CA GLN A 217 -1.93 11.40 16.28
C GLN A 217 -0.45 11.60 15.93
N PHE A 218 0.28 10.52 15.64
CA PHE A 218 1.70 10.61 15.29
C PHE A 218 1.93 11.23 13.92
N HIS A 219 1.02 11.00 12.96
CA HIS A 219 1.04 11.68 11.66
C HIS A 219 0.95 13.21 11.83
N ASN A 220 0.05 13.69 12.68
CA ASN A 220 -0.08 15.13 12.94
C ASN A 220 1.17 15.70 13.64
N LYS A 221 1.75 14.97 14.61
CA LYS A 221 3.01 15.39 15.25
C LYS A 221 4.16 15.50 14.23
N LEU A 222 4.30 14.52 13.33
CA LEU A 222 5.30 14.55 12.26
C LEU A 222 5.06 15.72 11.29
N HIS A 223 3.79 16.03 11.01
CA HIS A 223 3.44 17.21 10.21
C HIS A 223 3.88 18.51 10.89
N ASP A 224 3.60 18.66 12.18
CA ASP A 224 4.03 19.82 12.97
C ASP A 224 5.56 19.93 13.03
N GLU A 225 6.28 18.80 13.16
CA GLU A 225 7.74 18.74 13.09
C GLU A 225 8.27 19.20 11.72
N ILE A 226 7.64 18.81 10.62
CA ILE A 226 7.97 19.27 9.27
C ILE A 226 7.79 20.80 9.16
N GLU A 227 6.70 21.35 9.67
CA GLU A 227 6.45 22.78 9.64
C GLU A 227 7.46 23.56 10.50
N ALA A 228 7.81 23.04 11.68
CA ALA A 228 8.85 23.61 12.53
C ALA A 228 10.21 23.62 11.81
N VAL A 229 10.60 22.52 11.17
CA VAL A 229 11.83 22.42 10.37
C VAL A 229 11.81 23.43 9.23
N LYS A 230 10.70 23.57 8.50
CA LYS A 230 10.59 24.58 7.42
C LYS A 230 10.81 26.00 7.95
N GLN A 231 10.22 26.34 9.08
CA GLN A 231 10.33 27.67 9.68
C GLN A 231 11.76 27.94 10.18
N GLU A 232 12.36 27.00 10.90
CA GLU A 232 13.75 27.10 11.39
C GLU A 232 14.73 27.33 10.24
N PHE A 233 14.67 26.49 9.21
CA PHE A 233 15.58 26.60 8.07
C PHE A 233 15.31 27.84 7.22
N ALA A 234 14.06 28.30 7.10
CA ALA A 234 13.75 29.54 6.41
C ALA A 234 14.41 30.76 7.09
N LEU A 235 14.42 30.80 8.43
CA LEU A 235 15.11 31.85 9.18
C LEU A 235 16.63 31.77 9.00
N ASN A 236 17.20 30.56 9.10
CA ASN A 236 18.64 30.34 8.95
C ASN A 236 19.13 30.68 7.53
N ILE A 237 18.41 30.24 6.50
CA ILE A 237 18.73 30.55 5.09
C ILE A 237 18.65 32.05 4.86
N LYS A 238 17.61 32.74 5.36
CA LYS A 238 17.47 34.19 5.21
C LYS A 238 18.61 34.96 5.87
N ALA A 239 19.05 34.53 7.06
CA ALA A 239 20.18 35.13 7.75
C ALA A 239 21.49 34.94 6.97
N GLU A 240 21.74 33.73 6.48
CA GLU A 240 22.92 33.42 5.67
C GLU A 240 22.90 34.17 4.33
N GLU A 241 21.75 34.27 3.66
CA GLU A 241 21.57 35.07 2.44
C GLU A 241 21.93 36.54 2.68
N ALA A 242 21.49 37.11 3.81
CA ALA A 242 21.82 38.49 4.18
C ALA A 242 23.33 38.68 4.42
N ALA A 243 24.02 37.68 4.99
CA ALA A 243 25.46 37.71 5.20
C ALA A 243 26.25 37.54 3.88
N VAL A 244 25.78 36.69 2.98
CA VAL A 244 26.44 36.36 1.70
C VAL A 244 26.18 37.42 0.63
N ALA A 245 25.04 38.11 0.66
CA ALA A 245 24.68 39.16 -0.30
C ALA A 245 25.76 40.23 -0.53
N PRO A 246 26.36 40.88 0.51
CA PRO A 246 27.42 41.86 0.30
C PRO A 246 28.70 41.24 -0.29
N ILE A 247 29.02 39.99 0.06
CA ILE A 247 30.18 39.28 -0.48
C ILE A 247 30.00 39.04 -1.99
N VAL A 248 28.85 38.49 -2.40
CA VAL A 248 28.53 38.27 -3.81
C VAL A 248 28.50 39.58 -4.59
N LYS A 249 27.99 40.66 -3.99
CA LYS A 249 28.02 41.99 -4.58
C LYS A 249 29.47 42.45 -4.81
N GLY A 250 30.34 42.33 -3.81
CA GLY A 250 31.75 42.69 -3.93
C GLY A 250 32.50 41.87 -4.99
N ILE A 251 32.19 40.57 -5.12
CA ILE A 251 32.75 39.72 -6.19
C ILE A 251 32.33 40.21 -7.58
N ARG A 252 31.05 40.57 -7.75
CA ARG A 252 30.51 41.11 -9.02
C ARG A 252 31.12 42.46 -9.38
N GLU A 253 31.20 43.39 -8.42
CA GLU A 253 31.85 44.68 -8.63
C GLU A 253 33.34 44.51 -9.00
N GLY A 254 34.03 43.59 -8.33
CA GLY A 254 35.41 43.23 -8.67
C GLY A 254 35.56 42.61 -10.07
N TYR A 255 34.57 41.82 -10.53
CA TYR A 255 34.51 41.31 -11.89
C TYR A 255 34.33 42.43 -12.91
N ASP A 256 33.43 43.37 -12.67
CA ASP A 256 33.16 44.49 -13.59
C ASP A 256 34.38 45.42 -13.72
N LEU A 257 35.06 45.70 -12.60
CA LEU A 257 36.31 46.47 -12.58
C LEU A 257 37.42 45.76 -13.38
N LYS A 258 37.63 44.47 -13.14
CA LYS A 258 38.65 43.68 -13.87
C LYS A 258 38.31 43.54 -15.35
N THR A 259 37.03 43.39 -15.70
CA THR A 259 36.58 43.33 -17.09
C THR A 259 36.84 44.65 -17.80
N THR A 260 36.58 45.78 -17.14
CA THR A 260 36.85 47.11 -17.68
C THR A 260 38.35 47.36 -17.86
N SER A 261 39.19 46.99 -16.89
CA SER A 261 40.64 47.16 -17.01
C SER A 261 41.22 46.26 -18.11
N LEU A 262 40.71 45.03 -18.23
CA LEU A 262 41.07 44.09 -19.29
C LEU A 262 40.66 44.60 -20.67
N ALA A 263 39.44 45.14 -20.81
CA ALA A 263 38.99 45.73 -22.06
C ALA A 263 39.91 46.88 -22.50
N ARG A 264 40.28 47.78 -21.58
CA ARG A 264 41.19 48.90 -21.86
C ARG A 264 42.58 48.44 -22.26
N SER A 265 43.14 47.40 -21.61
CA SER A 265 44.48 46.91 -21.94
C SER A 265 44.51 46.24 -23.32
N PHE A 266 43.46 45.51 -23.70
CA PHE A 266 43.35 44.94 -25.04
C PHE A 266 43.12 46.02 -26.10
N GLU A 267 42.28 47.02 -25.83
CA GLU A 267 42.03 48.14 -26.75
C GLU A 267 43.32 48.95 -27.01
N ALA A 268 44.11 49.21 -25.97
CA ALA A 268 45.41 49.90 -26.10
C ALA A 268 46.39 49.18 -27.04
N ASN A 269 46.34 47.84 -27.11
CA ASN A 269 47.16 47.03 -28.02
C ASN A 269 46.51 46.86 -29.40
N GLN A 270 45.18 46.83 -29.48
CA GLN A 270 44.45 46.61 -30.72
C GLN A 270 44.47 47.84 -31.64
N VAL A 271 44.33 49.04 -31.08
CA VAL A 271 44.27 50.29 -31.86
C VAL A 271 45.54 50.54 -32.69
N PRO A 272 46.77 50.41 -32.16
CA PRO A 272 48.00 50.55 -32.94
C PRO A 272 48.11 49.53 -34.08
N LEU A 273 47.76 48.27 -33.81
CA LEU A 273 47.79 47.19 -34.80
C LEU A 273 46.79 47.44 -35.94
N GLN A 274 45.57 47.85 -35.61
CA GLN A 274 44.55 48.27 -36.58
C GLN A 274 45.03 49.45 -37.45
N ALA A 275 45.64 50.46 -36.82
CA ALA A 275 46.17 51.63 -37.52
C ALA A 275 47.33 51.26 -38.47
N GLU A 276 48.24 50.37 -38.05
CA GLU A 276 49.32 49.88 -38.92
C GLU A 276 48.77 49.01 -40.05
N LYS A 277 47.79 48.14 -39.79
CA LYS A 277 47.10 47.37 -40.84
C LYS A 277 46.49 48.28 -41.91
N LEU A 278 45.82 49.36 -41.51
CA LEU A 278 45.27 50.35 -42.44
C LEU A 278 46.37 51.05 -43.26
N LYS A 279 47.49 51.44 -42.63
CA LYS A 279 48.65 52.03 -43.32
C LYS A 279 49.28 51.07 -44.34
N LEU A 280 49.56 49.83 -43.93
CA LEU A 280 50.14 48.80 -44.79
C LEU A 280 49.19 48.45 -45.96
N THR A 281 47.88 48.46 -45.73
CA THR A 281 46.88 48.23 -46.79
C THR A 281 46.88 49.36 -47.81
N LYS A 282 46.92 50.62 -47.37
CA LYS A 282 47.03 51.77 -48.27
C LYS A 282 48.32 51.71 -49.10
N TYR A 283 49.45 51.45 -48.44
CA TYR A 283 50.75 51.35 -49.11
C TYR A 283 50.84 50.17 -50.10
N LYS A 284 50.24 49.03 -49.76
CA LYS A 284 50.07 47.88 -50.67
C LYS A 284 49.30 48.28 -51.94
N ASN A 285 48.21 49.02 -51.78
CA ASN A 285 47.38 49.46 -52.92
C ASN A 285 48.12 50.47 -53.80
N GLU A 286 48.89 51.37 -53.20
CA GLU A 286 49.76 52.33 -53.91
C GLU A 286 50.85 51.60 -54.71
N LEU A 287 51.61 50.69 -54.09
CA LEU A 287 52.61 49.87 -54.76
C LEU A 287 52.02 49.02 -55.89
N SER A 288 50.80 48.52 -55.71
CA SER A 288 50.09 47.76 -56.76
C SER A 288 49.77 48.63 -57.96
N LYS A 289 49.28 49.86 -57.75
CA LYS A 289 49.05 50.85 -58.80
C LYS A 289 50.35 51.26 -59.50
N GLU A 290 51.43 51.46 -58.75
CA GLU A 290 52.75 51.79 -59.32
C GLU A 290 53.30 50.64 -60.19
N ILE A 291 53.19 49.39 -59.73
CA ILE A 291 53.59 48.22 -60.51
C ILE A 291 52.79 48.14 -61.81
N GLU A 292 51.48 48.36 -61.76
CA GLU A 292 50.59 48.38 -62.93
C GLU A 292 51.00 49.48 -63.92
N GLN A 293 51.20 50.70 -63.44
CA GLN A 293 51.72 51.82 -64.25
C GLN A 293 53.10 51.53 -64.85
N TYR A 294 54.03 50.94 -64.08
CA TYR A 294 55.35 50.57 -64.58
C TYR A 294 55.27 49.46 -65.62
N CYS A 295 54.34 48.51 -65.48
CA CYS A 295 54.10 47.47 -66.47
C CYS A 295 53.51 48.06 -67.76
N ASP A 296 52.58 49.00 -67.67
CA ASP A 296 51.99 49.67 -68.84
C ASP A 296 53.00 50.57 -69.56
N ASN A 297 53.84 51.30 -68.82
CA ASN A 297 54.93 52.08 -69.39
C ASN A 297 56.00 51.17 -70.03
N ALA A 298 56.32 50.02 -69.43
CA ALA A 298 57.22 49.04 -70.02
C ALA A 298 56.67 48.43 -71.33
N LYS A 299 55.34 48.21 -71.42
CA LYS A 299 54.66 47.78 -72.65
C LYS A 299 54.67 48.85 -73.75
N LYS A 300 54.64 50.14 -73.40
CA LYS A 300 54.72 51.26 -74.36
C LYS A 300 56.12 51.45 -74.96
N VAL A 301 57.17 50.99 -74.29
CA VAL A 301 58.60 51.07 -74.74
C VAL A 301 58.93 49.99 -75.80
N VAL A 302 57.94 49.40 -76.47
CA VAL A 302 58.15 48.36 -77.50
C VAL A 302 58.70 48.92 -78.83
N SER A 303 58.77 50.25 -79.02
CA SER A 303 59.41 50.87 -80.19
C SER A 303 60.79 51.48 -79.87
N GLY A 304 61.85 50.67 -79.92
CA GLY A 304 63.19 51.15 -80.30
C GLY A 304 64.23 51.52 -79.22
N ASP A 305 63.90 51.62 -77.93
CA ASP A 305 64.88 52.04 -76.91
C ASP A 305 65.35 50.90 -75.98
N GLU A 306 66.46 50.25 -76.37
CA GLU A 306 67.10 49.16 -75.61
C GLU A 306 67.59 49.57 -74.21
N LYS A 307 67.88 50.86 -73.97
CA LYS A 307 68.38 51.35 -72.68
C LYS A 307 67.25 51.57 -71.66
N ALA A 308 66.01 51.73 -72.10
CA ALA A 308 64.85 51.98 -71.22
C ALA A 308 64.24 50.69 -70.62
N LYS A 309 64.37 49.53 -71.30
CA LYS A 309 63.90 48.21 -70.81
C LYS A 309 64.48 47.78 -69.45
N PRO A 310 65.80 47.81 -69.20
CA PRO A 310 66.36 47.39 -67.91
C PRO A 310 65.95 48.30 -66.75
N ILE A 311 65.71 49.59 -67.00
CA ILE A 311 65.27 50.57 -66.00
C ILE A 311 63.87 50.23 -65.49
N TRP A 312 62.90 49.99 -66.39
CA TRP A 312 61.55 49.59 -65.98
C TRP A 312 61.51 48.22 -65.33
N LYS A 313 62.33 47.27 -65.82
CA LYS A 313 62.48 45.94 -65.19
C LYS A 313 63.01 46.05 -63.75
N SER A 314 63.94 46.97 -63.49
CA SER A 314 64.45 47.27 -62.15
C SER A 314 63.39 47.90 -61.25
N LYS A 315 62.67 48.92 -61.72
CA LYS A 315 61.59 49.57 -60.95
C LYS A 315 60.45 48.61 -60.60
N ILE A 316 60.04 47.75 -61.54
CA ILE A 316 59.04 46.69 -61.28
C ILE A 316 59.58 45.70 -60.23
N LYS A 317 60.85 45.29 -60.31
CA LYS A 317 61.45 44.36 -59.35
C LYS A 317 61.52 44.97 -57.95
N GLU A 318 61.90 46.23 -57.84
CA GLU A 318 61.96 46.97 -56.57
C GLU A 318 60.58 47.17 -55.96
N ALA A 319 59.58 47.60 -56.75
CA ALA A 319 58.21 47.75 -56.28
C ALA A 319 57.59 46.39 -55.88
N LYS A 320 57.86 45.31 -56.63
CA LYS A 320 57.44 43.94 -56.25
C LYS A 320 58.11 43.46 -54.96
N TYR A 321 59.37 43.80 -54.74
CA TYR A 321 60.06 43.50 -53.48
C TYR A 321 59.39 44.23 -52.30
N LYS A 322 59.17 45.55 -52.43
CA LYS A 322 58.45 46.36 -51.42
C LYS A 322 57.03 45.86 -51.19
N LEU A 323 56.34 45.41 -52.23
CA LEU A 323 55.00 44.82 -52.14
C LEU A 323 55.05 43.53 -51.31
N SER A 324 55.98 42.62 -51.63
CA SER A 324 56.14 41.35 -50.90
C SER A 324 56.51 41.57 -49.42
N GLU A 325 57.34 42.56 -49.13
CA GLU A 325 57.69 42.94 -47.76
C GLU A 325 56.48 43.53 -47.01
N THR A 326 55.70 44.39 -47.67
CA THR A 326 54.45 44.94 -47.12
C THR A 326 53.42 43.84 -46.84
N GLU A 327 53.29 42.85 -47.73
CA GLU A 327 52.41 41.71 -47.55
C GLU A 327 52.84 40.80 -46.40
N ARG A 328 54.15 40.57 -46.22
CA ARG A 328 54.66 39.85 -45.04
C ARG A 328 54.33 40.58 -43.75
N ARG A 329 54.53 41.90 -43.70
CA ARG A 329 54.20 42.72 -42.53
C ARG A 329 52.70 42.70 -42.24
N LEU A 330 51.86 42.78 -43.27
CA LEU A 330 50.40 42.71 -43.12
C LEU A 330 49.97 41.34 -42.57
N LYS A 331 50.56 40.24 -43.07
CA LYS A 331 50.32 38.89 -42.54
C LYS A 331 50.77 38.72 -41.08
N SER A 332 51.90 39.33 -40.70
CA SER A 332 52.37 39.35 -39.31
C SER A 332 51.38 40.08 -38.41
N ASN A 333 50.97 41.28 -38.80
CA ASN A 333 50.04 42.10 -38.03
C ASN A 333 48.64 41.43 -37.90
N GLU A 334 48.15 40.77 -38.96
CA GLU A 334 46.91 39.97 -38.88
C GLU A 334 47.03 38.72 -38.00
N LYS A 335 48.23 38.15 -37.86
CA LYS A 335 48.49 37.06 -36.93
C LYS A 335 48.48 37.59 -35.49
N GLU A 336 49.16 38.71 -35.24
CA GLU A 336 49.18 39.37 -33.93
C GLU A 336 47.78 39.78 -33.47
N LEU A 337 46.95 40.34 -34.36
CA LEU A 337 45.54 40.66 -34.06
C LEU A 337 44.73 39.41 -33.66
N ARG A 338 44.89 38.30 -34.39
CA ARG A 338 44.21 37.03 -34.06
C ARG A 338 44.68 36.46 -32.73
N GLU A 339 45.98 36.50 -32.46
CA GLU A 339 46.53 36.04 -31.18
C GLU A 339 46.06 36.92 -30.02
N LEU A 340 45.97 38.24 -30.23
CA LEU A 340 45.43 39.19 -29.25
C LEU A 340 43.95 38.90 -28.94
N GLU A 341 43.13 38.65 -29.97
CA GLU A 341 41.71 38.29 -29.81
C GLU A 341 41.52 36.95 -29.10
N ALA A 342 42.29 35.92 -29.48
CA ALA A 342 42.25 34.62 -28.82
C ALA A 342 42.65 34.71 -27.34
N ARG A 343 43.69 35.51 -27.04
CA ARG A 343 44.12 35.76 -25.66
C ARG A 343 43.04 36.48 -24.86
N ARG A 344 42.41 37.52 -25.44
CA ARG A 344 41.28 38.23 -24.83
C ARG A 344 40.14 37.28 -24.48
N ALA A 345 39.73 36.43 -25.42
CA ALA A 345 38.66 35.46 -25.18
C ALA A 345 39.01 34.49 -24.04
N SER A 346 40.25 33.98 -24.01
CA SER A 346 40.73 33.08 -22.95
C SER A 346 40.74 33.76 -21.58
N GLU A 347 41.28 34.98 -21.48
CA GLU A 347 41.37 35.71 -20.20
C GLU A 347 39.98 36.11 -19.66
N VAL A 348 39.05 36.50 -20.54
CA VAL A 348 37.65 36.77 -20.15
C VAL A 348 36.98 35.50 -19.62
N LEU A 349 37.17 34.35 -20.28
CA LEU A 349 36.61 33.08 -19.82
C LEU A 349 37.18 32.65 -18.48
N GLN A 350 38.51 32.77 -18.29
CA GLN A 350 39.15 32.47 -17.00
C GLN A 350 38.63 33.38 -15.90
N LEU A 351 38.54 34.69 -16.16
CA LEU A 351 38.02 35.65 -15.18
C LEU A 351 36.57 35.30 -14.78
N LYS A 352 35.73 34.98 -15.76
CA LYS A 352 34.34 34.55 -15.51
C LYS A 352 34.28 33.27 -14.66
N SER A 353 35.02 32.24 -15.06
CA SER A 353 35.03 30.95 -14.35
C SER A 353 35.52 31.08 -12.90
N THR A 354 36.59 31.84 -12.67
CA THR A 354 37.10 32.10 -11.31
C THR A 354 36.05 32.80 -10.46
N LYS A 355 35.37 33.82 -11.00
CA LYS A 355 34.36 34.59 -10.25
C LYS A 355 33.08 33.79 -9.99
N GLU A 356 32.67 32.93 -10.92
CA GLU A 356 31.58 31.98 -10.69
C GLU A 356 31.93 30.98 -9.58
N SER A 357 33.17 30.48 -9.52
CA SER A 357 33.63 29.63 -8.43
C SER A 357 33.59 30.35 -7.07
N GLU A 358 34.11 31.59 -7.00
CA GLU A 358 34.07 32.39 -5.77
C GLU A 358 32.62 32.64 -5.29
N ILE A 359 31.68 32.90 -6.21
CA ILE A 359 30.26 33.06 -5.88
C ILE A 359 29.66 31.75 -5.37
N LYS A 360 30.01 30.62 -5.99
CA LYS A 360 29.54 29.29 -5.56
C LYS A 360 30.06 28.97 -4.16
N ASP A 361 31.33 29.23 -3.90
CA ASP A 361 31.95 29.01 -2.59
C ASP A 361 31.30 29.90 -1.52
N ALA A 362 31.04 31.17 -1.84
CA ALA A 362 30.33 32.08 -0.93
C ALA A 362 28.89 31.62 -0.61
N ARG A 363 28.23 30.89 -1.52
CA ARG A 363 26.86 30.39 -1.36
C ARG A 363 26.78 28.96 -0.83
N LYS A 364 27.91 28.31 -0.58
CA LYS A 364 27.98 26.89 -0.22
C LYS A 364 27.11 26.56 1.00
N ASN A 365 27.18 27.39 2.05
CA ASN A 365 26.42 27.17 3.29
C ASN A 365 24.90 27.21 3.06
N ILE A 366 24.42 28.08 2.17
CA ILE A 366 22.99 28.18 1.83
C ILE A 366 22.53 26.86 1.21
N VAL A 367 23.30 26.34 0.25
CA VAL A 367 23.00 25.05 -0.40
C VAL A 367 23.03 23.89 0.59
N GLU A 368 23.98 23.89 1.54
CA GLU A 368 24.04 22.87 2.59
C GLU A 368 22.84 22.96 3.56
N LEU A 369 22.39 24.17 3.91
CA LEU A 369 21.18 24.37 4.71
C LEU A 369 19.93 23.88 3.97
N GLU A 370 19.79 24.18 2.68
CA GLU A 370 18.69 23.69 1.85
C GLU A 370 18.67 22.16 1.76
N ALA A 371 19.83 21.54 1.51
CA ALA A 371 19.95 20.09 1.45
C ALA A 371 19.62 19.42 2.80
N SER A 372 20.06 20.02 3.92
CA SER A 372 19.76 19.52 5.27
C SER A 372 18.28 19.64 5.62
N ARG A 373 17.62 20.76 5.27
CA ARG A 373 16.17 20.93 5.39
C ARG A 373 15.43 19.83 4.63
N ASP A 374 15.78 19.64 3.36
CA ASP A 374 15.09 18.71 2.47
C ASP A 374 15.28 17.26 2.93
N ALA A 375 16.47 16.91 3.41
CA ALA A 375 16.74 15.60 4.01
C ALA A 375 15.89 15.35 5.27
N LYS A 376 15.82 16.31 6.20
CA LYS A 376 14.98 16.18 7.42
C LYS A 376 13.50 16.03 7.08
N ILE A 377 12.99 16.82 6.15
CA ILE A 377 11.59 16.72 5.69
C ILE A 377 11.34 15.37 5.02
N LEU A 378 12.28 14.86 4.22
CA LEU A 378 12.15 13.57 3.55
C LEU A 378 12.05 12.42 4.56
N VAL A 379 12.90 12.41 5.60
CA VAL A 379 12.86 11.38 6.65
C VAL A 379 11.49 11.38 7.35
N ALA A 380 11.00 12.54 7.78
CA ALA A 380 9.70 12.64 8.45
C ALA A 380 8.55 12.17 7.53
N LYS A 381 8.59 12.48 6.23
CA LYS A 381 7.58 11.99 5.27
C LYS A 381 7.61 10.48 5.08
N GLN A 382 8.80 9.89 4.99
CA GLN A 382 8.95 8.44 4.89
C GLN A 382 8.41 7.73 6.13
N GLU A 383 8.64 8.31 7.31
CA GLU A 383 8.08 7.84 8.58
C GLU A 383 6.53 7.89 8.57
N MET A 384 5.94 9.00 8.12
CA MET A 384 4.48 9.14 7.97
C MET A 384 3.89 8.08 7.02
N GLU A 385 4.53 7.82 5.89
CA GLU A 385 4.09 6.81 4.91
C GLU A 385 4.20 5.40 5.49
N LYS A 386 5.32 5.08 6.15
CA LYS A 386 5.54 3.79 6.80
C LYS A 386 4.45 3.53 7.86
N LEU A 387 4.25 4.48 8.76
CA LEU A 387 3.24 4.43 9.82
C LEU A 387 1.84 4.15 9.26
N ALA A 388 1.45 4.86 8.20
CA ALA A 388 0.14 4.68 7.56
C ALA A 388 0.02 3.32 6.88
N SER A 389 1.09 2.84 6.22
CA SER A 389 1.09 1.56 5.53
C SER A 389 0.99 0.37 6.47
N GLU A 390 1.73 0.38 7.58
CA GLU A 390 1.73 -0.69 8.59
C GLU A 390 0.42 -0.71 9.38
N THR A 391 -0.08 0.47 9.75
CA THR A 391 -1.39 0.61 10.41
C THR A 391 -2.50 0.02 9.54
N LYS A 392 -2.49 0.36 8.23
CA LYS A 392 -3.47 -0.16 7.28
C LYS A 392 -3.35 -1.67 7.12
N LEU A 393 -2.14 -2.20 7.00
CA LEU A 393 -1.90 -3.63 6.87
C LEU A 393 -2.53 -4.42 8.02
N ILE A 394 -2.26 -4.02 9.27
CA ILE A 394 -2.80 -4.70 10.45
C ILE A 394 -4.32 -4.52 10.52
N SER A 395 -4.83 -3.31 10.25
CA SER A 395 -6.27 -3.03 10.23
C SER A 395 -7.01 -3.88 9.19
N ASP A 396 -6.43 -4.08 8.02
CA ASP A 396 -6.97 -4.92 6.95
C ASP A 396 -6.96 -6.41 7.36
N GLN A 397 -5.95 -6.86 8.10
CA GLN A 397 -5.92 -8.22 8.65
C GLN A 397 -7.02 -8.43 9.69
N ILE A 398 -7.17 -7.50 10.64
CA ILE A 398 -8.24 -7.56 11.65
C ILE A 398 -9.62 -7.51 10.98
N SER A 399 -9.81 -6.64 9.99
CA SER A 399 -11.08 -6.51 9.26
C SER A 399 -11.49 -7.78 8.51
N LYS A 400 -10.52 -8.60 8.09
CA LYS A 400 -10.78 -9.92 7.49
C LYS A 400 -11.19 -10.96 8.53
N LEU A 401 -10.72 -10.84 9.78
CA LEU A 401 -11.07 -11.73 10.88
C LEU A 401 -12.46 -11.48 11.44
N VAL A 402 -12.91 -10.23 11.44
CA VAL A 402 -14.23 -9.84 11.96
C VAL A 402 -15.38 -10.20 11.00
N LYS A 403 -15.09 -10.35 9.70
CA LYS A 403 -16.07 -10.75 8.67
C LYS A 403 -16.25 -12.26 8.63
#